data_AF-A0A0V1PBT7-F1
#
_entry.id   AF-A0A0V1PBT7-F1
#
_cell.length_a   1.000
_cell.length_b   1.000
_cell.length_c   1.000
_cell.angle_alpha   90.00
_cell.angle_beta   90.00
_cell.angle_gamma   90.00
#
_symmetry.space_group_name_H-M   'P 1'
#
loop_
_entity.id
_entity.type
_entity.pdbx_description
1 polymer ?
#
loop_
_entity_poly.entity_id
_entity_poly.type
_entity_poly.pdbx_seq_one_letter_code
_entity_poly.pdbx_strand_id
1 'polypeptide(L)'
;MLDGGCRRYQTIFIFLCLFGCSFLFYASWYSEVENLSPADVLPLENFPAEFTAEDESFLDNLLVETVLDLPKFHEKPSEAQNAMEVGNVSFDKIQSDPTVQRFDLNRSDVIVFLHIQKTGGTTFERYMVRQIDLISPCVCQARRKRCRCMRPNSYKSPWLFSRFSTGWNCGLHSDWTELVASGCVDEYFDNREHRHVARRYFITTFLREPVSRFISEFHHVRRGATWLASRHLCNGRSPTAEELPPCFDRSQHGWKDVTLDAFLACSSNLAFNRQTRMLADLRLVHCYNRSAMDMDRRDAIMLLSAKRNLLKMAFFGLQDEMRRSQYLFERTFGLHFTKPMVDLKSRTDSIQLTDEQRRQVEAVNRLDLDLYRFAKRVFNERFNHAKQQDILYDFNMAT
;
A
#
# COMPACT_ATOMS: atom_id res chain seq x y z
N MET A 1 39.97 1.88 -6.77
CA MET A 1 39.59 2.42 -8.08
C MET A 1 38.59 1.44 -8.68
N LEU A 2 37.34 1.87 -8.65
CA LEU A 2 36.18 1.21 -9.26
C LEU A 2 36.30 1.41 -10.78
N ASP A 3 36.07 0.38 -11.58
CA ASP A 3 34.98 0.46 -12.55
C ASP A 3 34.63 -0.93 -13.10
N GLY A 4 33.33 -1.18 -13.22
CA GLY A 4 32.77 -2.48 -13.55
C GLY A 4 31.27 -2.50 -13.25
N GLY A 5 30.51 -1.62 -13.90
CA GLY A 5 29.06 -1.70 -13.80
C GLY A 5 28.30 -0.50 -14.35
N CYS A 6 28.28 -0.27 -15.66
CA CYS A 6 27.23 0.54 -16.27
C CYS A 6 27.00 0.18 -17.74
N ARG A 7 26.26 -0.91 -18.00
CA ARG A 7 25.83 -1.30 -19.36
C ARG A 7 24.33 -1.61 -19.47
N ARG A 8 23.50 -1.02 -18.60
CA ARG A 8 22.03 -1.21 -18.64
C ARG A 8 21.20 0.07 -18.62
N TYR A 9 21.81 1.26 -18.58
CA TYR A 9 21.09 2.53 -18.55
C TYR A 9 21.21 3.38 -19.82
N GLN A 10 22.05 2.99 -20.80
CA GLN A 10 22.15 3.71 -22.08
C GLN A 10 21.00 3.40 -23.07
N THR A 11 20.27 2.31 -22.90
CA THR A 11 19.21 1.93 -23.85
C THR A 11 17.88 2.64 -23.58
N ILE A 12 17.66 3.14 -22.35
CA ILE A 12 16.41 3.83 -21.98
C ILE A 12 16.50 5.34 -22.30
N PHE A 13 17.71 5.92 -22.31
CA PHE A 13 17.91 7.34 -22.60
C PHE A 13 17.74 7.72 -24.07
N ILE A 14 17.90 6.78 -25.01
CA ILE A 14 17.68 7.04 -26.45
C ILE A 14 16.18 7.00 -26.81
N PHE A 15 15.36 6.29 -26.02
CA PHE A 15 13.92 6.17 -26.31
C PHE A 15 13.09 7.40 -25.90
N LEU A 16 13.53 8.17 -24.90
CA LEU A 16 12.82 9.36 -24.42
C LEU A 16 13.09 10.63 -25.23
N CYS A 17 14.13 10.65 -26.08
CA CYS A 17 14.41 11.79 -26.97
C CYS A 17 13.78 11.65 -28.37
N LEU A 18 13.22 10.49 -28.74
CA LEU A 18 12.74 10.22 -30.10
C LEU A 18 11.21 10.30 -30.30
N PHE A 19 10.41 10.39 -29.25
CA PHE A 19 8.94 10.36 -29.36
C PHE A 19 8.25 11.59 -28.75
N GLY A 20 8.75 12.77 -29.13
CA GLY A 20 8.20 14.04 -28.67
C GLY A 20 8.25 15.15 -29.72
N CYS A 21 8.04 14.85 -31.01
CA CYS A 21 7.60 15.83 -32.01
C CYS A 21 7.00 15.13 -33.23
N SER A 22 5.89 15.68 -33.69
CA SER A 22 4.94 15.13 -34.64
C SER A 22 5.47 14.99 -36.07
N PHE A 23 4.94 13.98 -36.77
CA PHE A 23 4.65 13.94 -38.21
C PHE A 23 5.76 14.25 -39.24
N LEU A 24 6.15 13.18 -39.96
CA LEU A 24 6.25 13.11 -41.43
C LEU A 24 6.18 14.47 -42.15
N PHE A 25 7.34 15.06 -42.47
CA PHE A 25 7.66 15.80 -43.69
C PHE A 25 8.96 16.55 -43.44
N TYR A 26 10.11 15.88 -43.58
CA TYR A 26 11.35 16.47 -44.14
C TYR A 26 12.48 15.42 -44.21
N ALA A 27 12.19 14.28 -44.86
CA ALA A 27 13.25 13.42 -45.39
C ALA A 27 13.81 14.08 -46.68
N SER A 28 14.51 15.20 -46.54
CA SER A 28 15.29 15.82 -47.62
C SER A 28 16.43 16.73 -47.13
N TRP A 29 16.88 16.55 -45.89
CA TRP A 29 18.09 17.22 -45.40
C TRP A 29 19.02 16.23 -44.70
N TYR A 30 19.22 15.08 -45.34
CA TYR A 30 20.26 14.12 -44.99
C TYR A 30 21.42 14.28 -45.98
N SER A 31 22.16 15.37 -45.83
CA SER A 31 23.60 15.42 -46.11
C SER A 31 24.14 16.67 -45.42
N GLU A 32 25.27 16.53 -44.74
CA GLU A 32 26.03 17.60 -44.07
C GLU A 32 25.53 17.99 -42.67
N VAL A 33 25.80 17.13 -41.68
CA VAL A 33 26.45 17.59 -40.45
C VAL A 33 27.41 16.47 -39.98
N GLU A 34 28.55 16.36 -40.65
CA GLU A 34 29.76 15.86 -39.99
C GLU A 34 30.29 16.99 -39.10
N ASN A 35 30.73 16.63 -37.88
CA ASN A 35 31.32 17.48 -36.84
C ASN A 35 30.35 18.13 -35.83
N LEU A 36 30.06 17.40 -34.75
CA LEU A 36 29.83 17.99 -33.44
C LEU A 36 31.03 17.61 -32.56
N SER A 37 31.75 18.62 -32.07
CA SER A 37 32.87 18.42 -31.15
C SER A 37 32.33 18.15 -29.72
N PRO A 38 33.09 17.47 -28.83
CA PRO A 38 32.65 17.20 -27.47
C PRO A 38 32.44 18.44 -26.58
N ALA A 39 32.66 19.65 -27.09
CA ALA A 39 32.57 20.90 -26.33
C ALA A 39 31.17 21.54 -26.29
N ASP A 40 30.19 21.02 -27.05
CA ASP A 40 28.83 21.59 -27.11
C ASP A 40 27.82 20.89 -26.17
N VAL A 41 28.27 19.92 -25.39
CA VAL A 41 27.48 19.33 -24.30
C VAL A 41 27.79 20.11 -23.02
N LEU A 42 26.99 21.14 -22.75
CA LEU A 42 26.91 21.74 -21.42
C LEU A 42 26.70 20.61 -20.39
N PRO A 43 27.59 20.44 -19.40
CA PRO A 43 27.33 19.49 -18.34
C PRO A 43 26.13 19.99 -17.55
N LEU A 44 25.04 19.22 -17.55
CA LEU A 44 23.92 19.38 -16.64
C LEU A 44 24.42 19.09 -15.21
N GLU A 45 25.10 20.06 -14.59
CA GLU A 45 25.65 20.00 -13.23
C GLU A 45 24.57 20.03 -12.12
N ASN A 46 23.29 19.97 -12.45
CA ASN A 46 22.19 20.08 -11.49
C ASN A 46 21.25 18.85 -11.47
N PHE A 47 21.78 17.64 -11.63
CA PHE A 47 21.05 16.44 -11.20
C PHE A 47 21.34 16.18 -9.72
N PRO A 48 20.32 16.06 -8.85
CA PRO A 48 20.54 15.67 -7.47
C PRO A 48 21.26 14.31 -7.44
N ALA A 49 22.29 14.21 -6.60
CA ALA A 49 23.16 13.03 -6.50
C ALA A 49 22.46 11.76 -5.97
N GLU A 50 21.19 11.86 -5.57
CA GLU A 50 20.39 10.77 -5.02
C GLU A 50 18.96 10.86 -5.59
N PHE A 51 18.51 9.81 -6.27
CA PHE A 51 17.16 9.69 -6.82
C PHE A 51 16.20 9.32 -5.69
N THR A 52 15.29 10.22 -5.31
CA THR A 52 14.39 10.01 -4.18
C THR A 52 13.23 9.09 -4.54
N ALA A 53 12.53 8.52 -3.55
CA ALA A 53 11.32 7.74 -3.85
C ALA A 53 10.17 8.60 -4.42
N GLU A 54 10.18 9.91 -4.17
CA GLU A 54 9.27 10.87 -4.79
C GLU A 54 9.61 11.07 -6.27
N ASP A 55 10.91 11.16 -6.62
CA ASP A 55 11.36 11.21 -8.02
C ASP A 55 11.00 9.91 -8.76
N GLU A 56 11.15 8.75 -8.10
CA GLU A 56 10.72 7.45 -8.65
C GLU A 56 9.21 7.44 -8.87
N SER A 57 8.42 7.95 -7.93
CA SER A 57 6.98 8.05 -8.11
C SER A 57 6.59 9.04 -9.19
N PHE A 58 7.32 10.13 -9.35
CA PHE A 58 7.08 11.10 -10.41
C PHE A 58 7.35 10.48 -11.79
N LEU A 59 8.48 9.78 -11.95
CA LEU A 59 8.78 9.04 -13.17
C LEU A 59 7.79 7.88 -13.39
N ASP A 60 7.42 7.15 -12.35
CA ASP A 60 6.40 6.09 -12.40
C ASP A 60 5.04 6.67 -12.83
N ASN A 61 4.64 7.84 -12.31
CA ASN A 61 3.41 8.53 -12.73
C ASN A 61 3.49 8.99 -14.19
N LEU A 62 4.64 9.54 -14.60
CA LEU A 62 4.85 9.93 -15.98
C LEU A 62 4.75 8.70 -16.90
N LEU A 63 5.38 7.58 -16.54
CA LEU A 63 5.29 6.31 -17.28
C LEU A 63 3.83 5.80 -17.36
N VAL A 64 3.09 5.90 -16.26
CA VAL A 64 1.68 5.51 -16.21
C VAL A 64 0.82 6.37 -17.14
N GLU A 65 1.02 7.69 -17.14
CA GLU A 65 0.21 8.63 -17.92
C GLU A 65 0.62 8.73 -19.40
N THR A 66 1.91 8.59 -19.70
CA THR A 66 2.45 8.79 -21.06
C THR A 66 2.72 7.51 -21.84
N VAL A 67 3.02 6.39 -21.17
CA VAL A 67 3.44 5.13 -21.83
C VAL A 67 2.42 4.01 -21.68
N LEU A 68 1.66 3.98 -20.59
CA LEU A 68 0.76 2.86 -20.29
C LEU A 68 -0.70 3.06 -20.73
N ASP A 69 -1.04 4.12 -21.49
CA ASP A 69 -2.38 4.38 -22.05
C ASP A 69 -3.48 3.94 -21.07
N LEU A 70 -3.45 4.47 -19.85
CA LEU A 70 -4.41 4.06 -18.84
C LEU A 70 -5.83 4.34 -19.34
N PRO A 71 -6.77 3.38 -19.21
CA PRO A 71 -8.17 3.65 -19.46
C PRO A 71 -8.62 4.78 -18.54
N LYS A 72 -9.01 5.93 -19.10
CA LYS A 72 -9.72 6.95 -18.32
C LYS A 72 -11.04 6.32 -17.89
N PHE A 73 -11.26 6.24 -16.58
CA PHE A 73 -12.57 5.82 -16.05
C PHE A 73 -13.63 6.80 -16.57
N HIS A 74 -14.51 6.30 -17.44
CA HIS A 74 -15.57 7.11 -18.05
C HIS A 74 -16.76 7.34 -17.11
N GLU A 75 -16.82 6.65 -15.97
CA GLU A 75 -17.81 6.90 -14.93
C GLU A 75 -17.41 8.10 -14.07
N LYS A 76 -18.33 9.05 -13.91
CA LYS A 76 -18.16 10.14 -12.95
C LYS A 76 -18.05 9.54 -11.54
N PRO A 77 -16.99 9.88 -10.78
CA PRO A 77 -16.86 9.39 -9.43
C PRO A 77 -18.02 9.87 -8.54
N SER A 78 -18.50 9.00 -7.66
CA SER A 78 -19.54 9.34 -6.68
C SER A 78 -19.04 10.41 -5.70
N GLU A 79 -19.96 11.07 -4.98
CA GLU A 79 -19.59 12.06 -3.96
C GLU A 79 -18.67 11.45 -2.89
N ALA A 80 -18.95 10.23 -2.45
CA ALA A 80 -18.12 9.52 -1.46
C ALA A 80 -16.73 9.15 -2.00
N GLN A 81 -16.62 8.78 -3.28
CA GLN A 81 -15.33 8.53 -3.93
C GLN A 81 -14.49 9.80 -3.99
N ASN A 82 -15.12 10.92 -4.37
CA ASN A 82 -14.45 12.22 -4.39
C ASN A 82 -14.06 12.67 -2.98
N ALA A 83 -14.91 12.45 -1.97
CA ALA A 83 -14.62 12.81 -0.59
C ALA A 83 -13.43 12.05 -0.02
N MET A 84 -13.30 10.75 -0.31
CA MET A 84 -12.14 9.95 0.10
C MET A 84 -10.85 10.42 -0.57
N GLU A 85 -10.87 10.77 -1.86
CA GLU A 85 -9.68 11.24 -2.58
C GLU A 85 -9.27 12.66 -2.13
N VAL A 86 -10.21 13.61 -2.07
CA VAL A 86 -9.97 15.01 -1.66
C VAL A 86 -9.61 15.12 -0.18
N GLY A 87 -10.29 14.32 0.66
CA GLY A 87 -10.09 14.30 2.11
C GLY A 87 -8.85 13.52 2.54
N ASN A 88 -8.18 12.78 1.65
CA ASN A 88 -7.00 12.00 2.01
C ASN A 88 -5.81 12.90 2.40
N VAL A 89 -5.17 12.58 3.51
CA VAL A 89 -3.99 13.28 4.03
C VAL A 89 -2.79 12.35 3.97
N SER A 90 -1.83 12.64 3.10
CA SER A 90 -0.58 11.90 2.96
C SER A 90 0.47 12.32 4.00
N PHE A 91 1.49 11.49 4.20
CA PHE A 91 2.65 11.85 5.02
C PHE A 91 3.27 13.19 4.58
N ASP A 92 3.51 13.35 3.28
CA ASP A 92 4.22 14.51 2.74
C ASP A 92 3.39 15.79 2.95
N LYS A 93 2.06 15.70 2.89
CA LYS A 93 1.14 16.81 3.23
C LYS A 93 1.19 17.18 4.71
N ILE A 94 1.40 16.21 5.61
CA ILE A 94 1.59 16.46 7.06
C ILE A 94 2.94 17.15 7.32
N GLN A 95 3.98 16.82 6.55
CA GLN A 95 5.32 17.38 6.75
C GLN A 95 5.51 18.76 6.10
N SER A 96 4.97 18.96 4.89
CA SER A 96 5.22 20.16 4.08
C SER A 96 4.41 21.39 4.49
N ASP A 97 3.24 21.19 5.11
CA ASP A 97 2.34 22.28 5.46
C ASP A 97 2.18 22.41 6.98
N PRO A 98 2.83 23.39 7.63
CA PRO A 98 2.68 23.62 9.07
C PRO A 98 1.26 24.04 9.49
N THR A 99 0.40 24.41 8.53
CA THR A 99 -1.02 24.70 8.76
C THR A 99 -1.89 23.45 8.74
N VAL A 100 -1.42 22.35 8.15
CA VAL A 100 -2.03 21.03 8.30
C VAL A 100 -1.77 20.58 9.74
N GLN A 101 -2.72 20.92 10.62
CA GLN A 101 -2.74 20.40 11.98
C GLN A 101 -2.64 18.87 11.91
N ARG A 102 -1.74 18.30 12.71
CA ARG A 102 -1.67 16.85 12.98
C ARG A 102 -3.07 16.33 13.35
N PHE A 103 -3.24 15.02 13.31
CA PHE A 103 -4.51 14.35 13.55
C PHE A 103 -5.24 14.90 14.78
N ASP A 104 -6.49 15.34 14.58
CA ASP A 104 -7.30 16.02 15.59
C ASP A 104 -8.55 15.22 15.95
N LEU A 105 -8.53 14.65 17.16
CA LEU A 105 -9.64 13.86 17.72
C LEU A 105 -10.92 14.67 17.96
N ASN A 106 -10.81 16.00 18.10
CA ASN A 106 -11.94 16.88 18.36
C ASN A 106 -12.67 17.28 17.06
N ARG A 107 -12.06 17.08 15.90
CA ARG A 107 -12.63 17.34 14.57
C ARG A 107 -13.27 16.10 13.97
N SER A 108 -13.43 16.07 12.63
CA SER A 108 -13.94 14.96 11.83
C SER A 108 -12.85 14.03 11.29
N ASP A 109 -11.60 14.16 11.74
CA ASP A 109 -10.46 13.36 11.25
C ASP A 109 -10.62 11.87 11.55
N VAL A 110 -10.35 11.01 10.58
CA VAL A 110 -10.47 9.55 10.72
C VAL A 110 -9.17 8.87 10.35
N ILE A 111 -8.63 8.04 11.24
CA ILE A 111 -7.59 7.08 10.87
C ILE A 111 -8.27 5.84 10.26
N VAL A 112 -7.84 5.44 9.06
CA VAL A 112 -8.35 4.26 8.36
C VAL A 112 -7.23 3.24 8.30
N PHE A 113 -7.45 2.03 8.82
CA PHE A 113 -6.45 0.96 8.77
C PHE A 113 -6.81 -0.10 7.72
N LEU A 114 -6.04 -0.13 6.62
CA LEU A 114 -6.11 -1.17 5.59
C LEU A 114 -5.29 -2.38 6.05
N HIS A 115 -5.99 -3.42 6.51
CA HIS A 115 -5.38 -4.61 7.11
C HIS A 115 -5.11 -5.69 6.05
N ILE A 116 -3.88 -5.75 5.53
CA ILE A 116 -3.42 -6.83 4.65
C ILE A 116 -3.14 -8.11 5.46
N GLN A 117 -3.58 -9.26 4.97
CA GLN A 117 -3.38 -10.53 5.68
C GLN A 117 -1.88 -10.78 5.93
N LYS A 118 -1.58 -11.17 7.17
CA LYS A 118 -0.27 -11.68 7.62
C LYS A 118 0.88 -10.66 7.66
N THR A 119 0.56 -9.36 7.70
CA THR A 119 1.53 -8.28 7.84
C THR A 119 1.69 -7.76 9.28
N GLY A 120 1.23 -8.52 10.29
CA GLY A 120 1.28 -8.07 11.69
C GLY A 120 0.12 -7.13 12.10
N GLY A 121 -0.82 -6.84 11.20
CA GLY A 121 -1.94 -5.92 11.47
C GLY A 121 -2.78 -6.25 12.71
N THR A 122 -2.94 -7.54 13.07
CA THR A 122 -3.64 -7.91 14.33
C THR A 122 -2.91 -7.38 15.57
N THR A 123 -1.59 -7.35 15.57
CA THR A 123 -0.80 -6.77 16.67
C THR A 123 -0.95 -5.26 16.64
N PHE A 124 -0.68 -4.62 15.50
CA PHE A 124 -0.76 -3.16 15.38
C PHE A 124 -2.14 -2.60 15.76
N GLU A 125 -3.24 -3.17 15.26
CA GLU A 125 -4.57 -2.71 15.63
C GLU A 125 -4.88 -2.86 17.13
N ARG A 126 -4.30 -3.88 17.80
CA ARG A 126 -4.43 -4.00 19.26
C ARG A 126 -3.70 -2.89 19.99
N TYR A 127 -2.55 -2.45 19.48
CA TYR A 127 -1.89 -1.26 19.99
C TYR A 127 -2.76 -0.03 19.78
N MET A 128 -3.32 0.16 18.58
CA MET A 128 -4.20 1.32 18.29
C MET A 128 -5.39 1.42 19.24
N VAL A 129 -6.08 0.31 19.52
CA VAL A 129 -7.31 0.34 20.34
C VAL A 129 -7.07 0.15 21.84
N ARG A 130 -5.84 -0.14 22.29
CA ARG A 130 -5.57 -0.41 23.72
C ARG A 130 -4.40 0.34 24.31
N GLN A 131 -3.46 0.80 23.49
CA GLN A 131 -2.18 1.33 23.95
C GLN A 131 -1.98 2.78 23.57
N ILE A 132 -2.80 3.42 22.74
CA ILE A 132 -2.67 4.86 22.49
C ILE A 132 -3.11 5.63 23.74
N ASP A 133 -2.27 6.57 24.19
CA ASP A 133 -2.59 7.51 25.26
C ASP A 133 -3.57 8.56 24.74
N LEU A 134 -4.81 8.50 25.21
CA LEU A 134 -5.91 9.32 24.77
C LEU A 134 -6.65 9.90 25.96
N ILE A 135 -7.09 11.16 25.85
CA ILE A 135 -7.99 11.77 26.85
C ILE A 135 -9.26 10.93 27.03
N SER A 136 -9.77 10.34 25.94
CA SER A 136 -10.87 9.37 25.96
C SER A 136 -10.43 8.05 25.32
N PRO A 137 -9.98 7.07 26.12
CA PRO A 137 -9.53 5.78 25.61
C PRO A 137 -10.65 4.96 24.97
N CYS A 138 -10.30 4.06 24.05
CA CYS A 138 -11.25 3.11 23.50
C CYS A 138 -11.78 2.16 24.59
N VAL A 139 -13.09 1.90 24.58
CA VAL A 139 -13.71 0.97 25.53
C VAL A 139 -13.75 -0.45 24.94
N CYS A 140 -12.85 -1.31 25.42
CA CYS A 140 -12.74 -2.72 25.01
C CYS A 140 -13.32 -3.68 26.08
N GLN A 141 -14.30 -4.51 25.71
CA GLN A 141 -14.86 -5.53 26.60
C GLN A 141 -14.19 -6.89 26.38
N ALA A 142 -13.84 -7.62 27.44
CA ALA A 142 -13.05 -8.87 27.36
C ALA A 142 -13.62 -9.94 26.40
N ARG A 143 -14.95 -10.02 26.27
CA ARG A 143 -15.63 -10.99 25.39
C ARG A 143 -15.96 -10.45 23.99
N ARG A 144 -15.74 -9.16 23.73
CA ARG A 144 -16.00 -8.54 22.43
C ARG A 144 -14.70 -8.31 21.69
N LYS A 145 -14.65 -8.77 20.43
CA LYS A 145 -13.50 -8.52 19.55
C LYS A 145 -13.37 -7.04 19.17
N ARG A 146 -14.47 -6.29 19.22
CA ARG A 146 -14.54 -4.87 18.84
C ARG A 146 -14.57 -3.97 20.07
N CYS A 147 -13.72 -2.95 20.06
CA CYS A 147 -13.65 -1.85 21.01
C CYS A 147 -14.47 -0.66 20.49
N ARG A 148 -14.94 0.20 21.39
CA ARG A 148 -15.60 1.46 21.04
C ARG A 148 -14.57 2.59 21.11
N CYS A 149 -14.08 3.05 19.96
CA CYS A 149 -13.13 4.16 19.84
C CYS A 149 -13.84 5.44 19.38
N MET A 150 -14.60 6.05 20.29
CA MET A 150 -15.40 7.24 20.01
C MET A 150 -14.59 8.52 20.21
N ARG A 151 -14.97 9.60 19.53
CA ARG A 151 -14.40 10.93 19.79
C ARG A 151 -14.77 11.41 21.20
N PRO A 152 -13.94 12.26 21.85
CA PRO A 152 -14.27 12.84 23.15
C PRO A 152 -15.62 13.58 23.15
N ASN A 153 -15.92 14.29 22.06
CA ASN A 153 -17.11 15.15 21.94
C ASN A 153 -18.30 14.45 21.24
N SER A 154 -18.23 13.15 20.97
CA SER A 154 -19.31 12.43 20.27
C SER A 154 -19.37 10.95 20.63
N TYR A 155 -20.55 10.49 21.04
CA TYR A 155 -20.80 9.06 21.27
C TYR A 155 -21.14 8.28 19.99
N LYS A 156 -21.40 8.98 18.87
CA LYS A 156 -21.82 8.38 17.59
C LYS A 156 -20.66 8.22 16.60
N SER A 157 -19.70 9.15 16.61
CA SER A 157 -18.61 9.23 15.63
C SER A 157 -17.35 8.55 16.16
N PRO A 158 -16.92 7.41 15.59
CA PRO A 158 -15.61 6.86 15.87
C PRO A 158 -14.51 7.69 15.21
N TRP A 159 -13.31 7.72 15.78
CA TRP A 159 -12.14 8.37 15.15
C TRP A 159 -11.26 7.37 14.38
N LEU A 160 -11.51 6.07 14.58
CA LEU A 160 -10.74 4.98 13.98
C LEU A 160 -11.66 4.06 13.19
N PHE A 161 -11.38 3.89 11.90
CA PHE A 161 -11.95 2.84 11.05
C PHE A 161 -10.98 1.67 10.95
N SER A 162 -11.30 0.56 11.61
CA SER A 162 -10.44 -0.62 11.69
C SER A 162 -11.26 -1.85 12.09
N ARG A 163 -10.68 -3.06 11.95
CA ARG A 163 -11.33 -4.30 12.38
C ARG A 163 -11.69 -4.27 13.86
N PHE A 164 -10.80 -3.74 14.72
CA PHE A 164 -11.04 -3.72 16.16
C PHE A 164 -11.81 -2.48 16.64
N SER A 165 -12.10 -1.50 15.80
CA SER A 165 -12.95 -0.35 16.13
C SER A 165 -14.34 -0.43 15.49
N THR A 166 -14.43 -0.41 14.16
CA THR A 166 -15.70 -0.40 13.42
C THR A 166 -16.11 -1.80 13.02
N GLY A 167 -15.14 -2.70 12.82
CA GLY A 167 -15.36 -4.02 12.24
C GLY A 167 -15.20 -4.00 10.72
N TRP A 168 -15.57 -5.10 10.08
CA TRP A 168 -15.44 -5.29 8.63
C TRP A 168 -16.61 -4.69 7.84
N ASN A 169 -16.94 -3.41 8.07
CA ASN A 169 -18.12 -2.79 7.44
C ASN A 169 -18.01 -2.65 5.92
N CYS A 170 -16.79 -2.50 5.40
CA CYS A 170 -16.53 -2.49 3.96
C CYS A 170 -16.19 -3.88 3.38
N GLY A 171 -16.25 -4.94 4.18
CA GLY A 171 -15.79 -6.28 3.79
C GLY A 171 -14.67 -6.82 4.67
N LEU A 172 -14.53 -8.15 4.69
CA LEU A 172 -13.47 -8.83 5.42
C LEU A 172 -12.12 -8.59 4.72
N HIS A 173 -11.17 -7.96 5.41
CA HIS A 173 -9.88 -7.59 4.84
C HIS A 173 -10.01 -6.77 3.54
N SER A 174 -10.90 -5.78 3.56
CA SER A 174 -11.10 -4.87 2.43
C SER A 174 -9.79 -4.22 1.98
N ASP A 175 -9.55 -4.24 0.68
CA ASP A 175 -8.39 -3.63 0.05
C ASP A 175 -8.59 -2.13 -0.26
N TRP A 176 -7.61 -1.51 -0.90
CA TRP A 176 -7.67 -0.11 -1.31
C TRP A 176 -8.88 0.18 -2.20
N THR A 177 -9.20 -0.75 -3.10
CA THR A 177 -10.34 -0.61 -4.02
C THR A 177 -11.64 -0.61 -3.23
N GLU A 178 -11.79 -1.55 -2.29
CA GLU A 178 -12.98 -1.69 -1.46
C GLU A 178 -13.14 -0.58 -0.42
N LEU A 179 -12.05 -0.06 0.16
CA LEU A 179 -12.10 0.95 1.23
C LEU A 179 -12.15 2.38 0.70
N VAL A 180 -11.26 2.69 -0.24
CA VAL A 180 -10.91 4.06 -0.63
C VAL A 180 -11.49 4.37 -2.00
N ALA A 181 -11.13 3.57 -3.00
CA ALA A 181 -11.51 3.81 -4.39
C ALA A 181 -13.03 3.70 -4.62
N SER A 182 -13.73 2.90 -3.80
CA SER A 182 -15.19 2.77 -3.81
C SER A 182 -15.93 3.89 -3.06
N GLY A 183 -15.27 4.62 -2.15
CA GLY A 183 -15.91 5.56 -1.23
C GLY A 183 -16.54 4.92 0.03
N CYS A 184 -16.44 3.59 0.22
CA CYS A 184 -17.16 2.88 1.28
C CYS A 184 -16.92 3.42 2.70
N VAL A 185 -15.71 3.87 3.01
CA VAL A 185 -15.41 4.42 4.34
C VAL A 185 -16.18 5.71 4.59
N ASP A 186 -16.25 6.61 3.62
CA ASP A 186 -17.02 7.86 3.77
C ASP A 186 -18.52 7.57 3.92
N GLU A 187 -19.08 6.73 3.06
CA GLU A 187 -20.48 6.29 3.16
C GLU A 187 -20.80 5.67 4.52
N TYR A 188 -19.88 4.88 5.08
CA TYR A 188 -20.06 4.31 6.41
C TYR A 188 -20.23 5.39 7.48
N PHE A 189 -19.41 6.43 7.45
CA PHE A 189 -19.46 7.49 8.44
C PHE A 189 -20.71 8.35 8.27
N ASP A 190 -21.07 8.71 7.05
CA ASP A 190 -22.27 9.48 6.75
C ASP A 190 -23.55 8.76 7.19
N ASN A 191 -23.66 7.47 6.86
CA ASN A 191 -24.79 6.64 7.29
C ASN A 191 -24.90 6.54 8.80
N ARG A 192 -23.77 6.47 9.50
CA ARG A 192 -23.70 6.36 10.96
C ARG A 192 -23.98 7.68 11.67
N GLU A 193 -23.58 8.79 11.08
CA GLU A 193 -23.74 10.14 11.62
C GLU A 193 -25.04 10.82 11.17
N HIS A 194 -25.74 10.21 10.20
CA HIS A 194 -26.96 10.71 9.55
C HIS A 194 -26.79 12.10 8.94
N ARG A 195 -25.57 12.42 8.48
CA ARG A 195 -25.24 13.68 7.81
C ARG A 195 -23.94 13.53 7.04
N HIS A 196 -23.81 14.28 5.95
CA HIS A 196 -22.54 14.44 5.27
C HIS A 196 -21.60 15.34 6.08
N VAL A 197 -20.34 14.93 6.21
CA VAL A 197 -19.29 15.72 6.86
C VAL A 197 -18.05 15.68 6.01
N ALA A 198 -17.49 16.85 5.68
CA ALA A 198 -16.15 16.89 5.10
C ALA A 198 -15.13 16.37 6.13
N ARG A 199 -14.49 15.24 5.84
CA ARG A 199 -13.53 14.59 6.73
C ARG A 199 -12.13 14.62 6.14
N ARG A 200 -11.14 14.55 7.02
CA ARG A 200 -9.77 14.20 6.66
C ARG A 200 -9.57 12.71 6.94
N TYR A 201 -9.13 11.97 5.93
CA TYR A 201 -8.82 10.55 6.04
C TYR A 201 -7.32 10.35 6.10
N PHE A 202 -6.88 9.67 7.16
CA PHE A 202 -5.50 9.30 7.35
C PHE A 202 -5.38 7.80 7.11
N ILE A 203 -5.13 7.44 5.86
CA ILE A 203 -5.05 6.04 5.46
C ILE A 203 -3.73 5.46 5.95
N THR A 204 -3.81 4.27 6.54
CA THR A 204 -2.66 3.57 7.13
C THR A 204 -2.65 2.09 6.79
N THR A 205 -1.46 1.48 6.73
CA THR A 205 -1.31 0.04 6.53
C THR A 205 -0.04 -0.51 7.19
N PHE A 206 0.14 -1.83 7.14
CA PHE A 206 1.38 -2.51 7.50
C PHE A 206 1.79 -3.46 6.38
N LEU A 207 3.07 -3.46 6.05
CA LEU A 207 3.69 -4.37 5.09
C LEU A 207 4.64 -5.35 5.78
N ARG A 208 5.00 -6.40 5.06
CA ARG A 208 5.93 -7.43 5.52
C ARG A 208 6.72 -7.98 4.33
N GLU A 209 7.94 -8.41 4.61
CA GLU A 209 8.78 -9.13 3.65
C GLU A 209 7.95 -10.23 2.94
N PRO A 210 7.85 -10.21 1.59
CA PRO A 210 6.88 -11.01 0.84
C PRO A 210 6.98 -12.52 1.03
N VAL A 211 8.19 -13.08 1.09
CA VAL A 211 8.39 -14.53 1.28
C VAL A 211 7.87 -14.92 2.67
N SER A 212 8.28 -14.19 3.70
CA SER A 212 7.84 -14.39 5.09
C SER A 212 6.32 -14.21 5.25
N ARG A 213 5.74 -13.23 4.55
CA ARG A 213 4.29 -12.98 4.51
C ARG A 213 3.56 -14.16 3.85
N PHE A 214 4.04 -14.64 2.71
CA PHE A 214 3.48 -15.76 1.96
C PHE A 214 3.51 -17.07 2.76
N ILE A 215 4.66 -17.44 3.35
CA ILE A 215 4.77 -18.64 4.18
C ILE A 215 3.88 -18.53 5.44
N SER A 216 3.73 -17.33 6.00
CA SER A 216 2.83 -17.11 7.13
C SER A 216 1.36 -17.29 6.75
N GLU A 217 1.00 -16.94 5.52
CA GLU A 217 -0.34 -17.19 4.97
C GLU A 217 -0.56 -18.67 4.72
N PHE A 218 0.36 -19.33 4.02
CA PHE A 218 0.34 -20.78 3.81
C PHE A 218 0.06 -21.54 5.12
N HIS A 219 0.82 -21.26 6.17
CA HIS A 219 0.60 -21.88 7.48
C HIS A 219 -0.75 -21.58 8.10
N HIS A 220 -1.29 -20.38 7.87
CA HIS A 220 -2.59 -20.01 8.40
C HIS A 220 -3.70 -20.77 7.66
N VAL A 221 -3.57 -20.87 6.34
CA VAL A 221 -4.48 -21.60 5.45
C VAL A 221 -4.45 -23.10 5.76
N ARG A 222 -3.25 -23.69 5.91
CA ARG A 222 -3.07 -25.09 6.33
C ARG A 222 -3.77 -25.43 7.64
N ARG A 223 -3.91 -24.46 8.56
CA ARG A 223 -4.66 -24.61 9.82
C ARG A 223 -6.16 -24.28 9.71
N GLY A 224 -6.66 -24.00 8.51
CA GLY A 224 -8.08 -23.77 8.21
C GLY A 224 -8.50 -22.32 7.99
N ALA A 225 -7.57 -21.37 7.82
CA ALA A 225 -7.96 -20.01 7.41
C ALA A 225 -8.37 -20.00 5.93
N THR A 226 -9.43 -19.26 5.61
CA THR A 226 -9.95 -19.20 4.23
C THR A 226 -10.25 -17.78 3.76
N TRP A 227 -10.73 -16.93 4.68
CA TRP A 227 -11.27 -15.60 4.37
C TRP A 227 -12.39 -15.59 3.31
N LEU A 228 -13.17 -16.66 3.19
CA LEU A 228 -14.25 -16.80 2.19
C LEU A 228 -15.33 -15.70 2.25
N ALA A 229 -15.44 -14.98 3.37
CA ALA A 229 -16.38 -13.87 3.52
C ALA A 229 -15.85 -12.52 2.97
N SER A 230 -14.64 -12.49 2.39
CA SER A 230 -14.14 -11.34 1.64
C SER A 230 -15.01 -11.12 0.40
N ARG A 231 -15.40 -9.85 0.16
CA ARG A 231 -16.33 -9.50 -0.92
C ARG A 231 -15.60 -9.30 -2.24
N HIS A 232 -14.36 -8.81 -2.21
CA HIS A 232 -13.57 -8.51 -3.39
C HIS A 232 -14.33 -7.55 -4.32
N LEU A 233 -14.99 -6.56 -3.73
CA LEU A 233 -15.85 -5.63 -4.45
C LEU A 233 -15.00 -4.73 -5.35
N CYS A 234 -15.28 -4.74 -6.65
CA CYS A 234 -14.64 -3.86 -7.62
C CYS A 234 -15.67 -3.50 -8.69
N ASN A 235 -15.76 -2.22 -9.07
CA ASN A 235 -16.83 -1.68 -9.93
C ASN A 235 -18.24 -2.13 -9.49
N GLY A 236 -18.51 -2.03 -8.18
CA GLY A 236 -19.83 -2.30 -7.60
C GLY A 236 -20.25 -3.77 -7.53
N ARG A 237 -19.39 -4.74 -7.93
CA ARG A 237 -19.72 -6.17 -7.87
C ARG A 237 -18.57 -7.04 -7.34
N SER A 238 -18.92 -8.21 -6.82
CA SER A 238 -17.96 -9.27 -6.51
C SER A 238 -17.52 -10.00 -7.79
N PRO A 239 -16.33 -10.64 -7.80
CA PRO A 239 -15.87 -11.44 -8.92
C PRO A 239 -16.73 -12.68 -9.11
N THR A 240 -16.88 -13.12 -10.36
CA THR A 240 -17.50 -14.41 -10.69
C THR A 240 -16.57 -15.57 -10.30
N ALA A 241 -17.10 -16.80 -10.31
CA ALA A 241 -16.27 -18.00 -10.11
C ALA A 241 -15.25 -18.23 -11.24
N GLU A 242 -15.49 -17.66 -12.42
CA GLU A 242 -14.54 -17.70 -13.55
C GLU A 242 -13.40 -16.69 -13.37
N GLU A 243 -13.73 -15.48 -12.89
CA GLU A 243 -12.74 -14.44 -12.60
C GLU A 243 -11.86 -14.78 -11.38
N LEU A 244 -12.44 -15.46 -10.39
CA LEU A 244 -11.74 -15.87 -9.18
C LEU A 244 -12.14 -17.28 -8.74
N PRO A 245 -11.61 -18.33 -9.40
CA PRO A 245 -11.92 -19.72 -9.06
C PRO A 245 -11.32 -20.08 -7.70
N PRO A 246 -12.02 -20.87 -6.87
CA PRO A 246 -11.51 -21.26 -5.57
C PRO A 246 -10.38 -22.30 -5.69
N CYS A 247 -9.36 -22.19 -4.84
CA CYS A 247 -8.26 -23.16 -4.78
C CYS A 247 -8.60 -24.48 -4.06
N PHE A 248 -9.76 -24.54 -3.41
CA PHE A 248 -10.22 -25.70 -2.65
C PHE A 248 -11.74 -25.78 -2.73
N ASP A 249 -12.28 -26.97 -2.52
CA ASP A 249 -13.73 -27.17 -2.53
C ASP A 249 -14.38 -26.38 -1.38
N ARG A 250 -15.38 -25.55 -1.73
CA ARG A 250 -16.14 -24.74 -0.76
C ARG A 250 -16.96 -25.59 0.22
N SER A 251 -17.25 -26.85 -0.12
CA SER A 251 -17.89 -27.80 0.79
C SER A 251 -16.98 -28.17 1.97
N GLN A 252 -15.66 -28.06 1.79
CA GLN A 252 -14.68 -28.32 2.83
C GLN A 252 -14.56 -27.12 3.76
N HIS A 253 -14.31 -27.38 5.05
CA HIS A 253 -14.10 -26.35 6.07
C HIS A 253 -12.70 -25.72 5.95
N GLY A 254 -12.39 -25.20 4.76
CA GLY A 254 -11.12 -24.60 4.37
C GLY A 254 -10.12 -25.55 3.73
N TRP A 255 -8.99 -24.98 3.32
CA TRP A 255 -7.90 -25.71 2.68
C TRP A 255 -6.93 -26.30 3.71
N LYS A 256 -7.51 -27.09 4.64
CA LYS A 256 -6.74 -27.70 5.74
C LYS A 256 -5.72 -28.68 5.18
N ASP A 257 -4.58 -28.76 5.87
CA ASP A 257 -3.51 -29.72 5.58
C ASP A 257 -2.90 -29.65 4.16
N VAL A 258 -3.19 -28.56 3.42
CA VAL A 258 -2.56 -28.27 2.13
C VAL A 258 -1.02 -28.27 2.26
N THR A 259 -0.34 -28.90 1.29
CA THR A 259 1.12 -28.87 1.17
C THR A 259 1.57 -27.55 0.53
N LEU A 260 2.82 -27.16 0.72
CA LEU A 260 3.33 -25.91 0.11
C LEU A 260 3.25 -25.99 -1.42
N ASP A 261 3.59 -27.13 -2.00
CA ASP A 261 3.57 -27.32 -3.46
C ASP A 261 2.13 -27.23 -4.01
N ALA A 262 1.14 -27.81 -3.32
CA ALA A 262 -0.27 -27.66 -3.72
C ALA A 262 -0.76 -26.21 -3.55
N PHE A 263 -0.27 -25.50 -2.53
CA PHE A 263 -0.58 -24.09 -2.32
C PHE A 263 -0.01 -23.21 -3.44
N LEU A 264 1.19 -23.52 -3.93
CA LEU A 264 1.84 -22.87 -5.07
C LEU A 264 1.21 -23.26 -6.42
N ALA A 265 0.67 -24.48 -6.54
CA ALA A 265 0.09 -24.98 -7.79
C ALA A 265 -1.25 -24.32 -8.16
N CYS A 266 -1.98 -23.73 -7.20
CA CYS A 266 -3.24 -23.04 -7.51
C CYS A 266 -2.99 -21.67 -8.15
N SER A 267 -3.30 -21.54 -9.44
CA SER A 267 -3.09 -20.31 -10.23
C SER A 267 -3.93 -19.10 -9.79
N SER A 268 -5.04 -19.32 -9.06
CA SER A 268 -5.92 -18.28 -8.50
C SER A 268 -5.67 -18.00 -7.02
N ASN A 269 -4.56 -18.50 -6.46
CA ASN A 269 -4.24 -18.28 -5.05
C ASN A 269 -4.03 -16.79 -4.74
N LEU A 270 -4.94 -16.23 -3.95
CA LEU A 270 -4.90 -14.83 -3.51
C LEU A 270 -3.70 -14.49 -2.63
N ALA A 271 -2.90 -15.47 -2.20
CA ALA A 271 -1.62 -15.22 -1.56
C ALA A 271 -0.58 -14.63 -2.52
N PHE A 272 -0.71 -14.85 -3.84
CA PHE A 272 0.19 -14.27 -4.84
C PHE A 272 0.02 -12.76 -4.91
N ASN A 273 1.16 -12.04 -4.86
CA ASN A 273 1.24 -10.58 -4.95
C ASN A 273 0.17 -9.88 -4.11
N ARG A 274 -0.10 -10.39 -2.90
CA ARG A 274 -1.23 -9.95 -2.08
C ARG A 274 -1.10 -8.48 -1.71
N GLN A 275 0.09 -8.02 -1.32
CA GLN A 275 0.27 -6.64 -0.88
C GLN A 275 0.04 -5.68 -2.04
N THR A 276 0.61 -5.98 -3.19
CA THR A 276 0.44 -5.22 -4.44
C THR A 276 -1.03 -5.17 -4.84
N ARG A 277 -1.70 -6.33 -4.92
CA ARG A 277 -3.12 -6.40 -5.28
C ARG A 277 -4.00 -5.62 -4.29
N MET A 278 -3.72 -5.71 -2.99
CA MET A 278 -4.55 -5.07 -1.97
C MET A 278 -4.30 -3.57 -1.79
N LEU A 279 -3.21 -3.04 -2.37
CA LEU A 279 -2.92 -1.60 -2.35
C LEU A 279 -3.25 -0.92 -3.67
N ALA A 280 -3.27 -1.67 -4.77
CA ALA A 280 -3.64 -1.15 -6.07
C ALA A 280 -5.13 -0.78 -6.15
N ASP A 281 -5.43 0.19 -7.00
CA ASP A 281 -6.77 0.38 -7.54
C ASP A 281 -7.01 -0.64 -8.65
N LEU A 282 -7.71 -1.73 -8.31
CA LEU A 282 -7.96 -2.84 -9.23
C LEU A 282 -8.89 -2.45 -10.38
N ARG A 283 -9.60 -1.32 -10.27
CA ARG A 283 -10.44 -0.83 -11.35
C ARG A 283 -9.60 -0.51 -12.60
N LEU A 284 -8.35 -0.06 -12.41
CA LEU A 284 -7.39 0.24 -13.49
C LEU A 284 -6.97 -0.98 -14.31
N VAL A 285 -7.19 -2.19 -13.78
CA VAL A 285 -6.78 -3.46 -14.38
C VAL A 285 -7.97 -4.40 -14.60
N HIS A 286 -9.14 -3.82 -14.87
CA HIS A 286 -10.40 -4.54 -15.10
C HIS A 286 -10.77 -5.50 -13.97
N CYS A 287 -10.50 -5.08 -12.73
CA CYS A 287 -10.80 -5.83 -11.52
C CYS A 287 -10.12 -7.22 -11.52
N TYR A 288 -10.92 -8.28 -11.44
CA TYR A 288 -10.46 -9.67 -11.42
C TYR A 288 -10.53 -10.34 -12.80
N ASN A 289 -10.96 -9.62 -13.86
CA ASN A 289 -10.93 -10.15 -15.21
C ASN A 289 -9.50 -10.08 -15.78
N ARG A 290 -8.76 -11.18 -15.60
CA ARG A 290 -7.37 -11.31 -16.07
C ARG A 290 -7.23 -11.39 -17.59
N SER A 291 -8.31 -11.68 -18.31
CA SER A 291 -8.30 -11.80 -19.79
C SER A 291 -8.58 -10.47 -20.50
N ALA A 292 -8.95 -9.42 -19.76
CA ALA A 292 -9.28 -8.13 -20.34
C ALA A 292 -8.07 -7.36 -20.87
N MET A 293 -6.85 -7.72 -20.45
CA MET A 293 -5.62 -7.09 -20.89
C MET A 293 -4.42 -8.04 -20.76
N ASP A 294 -3.32 -7.69 -21.43
CA ASP A 294 -2.05 -8.39 -21.30
C ASP A 294 -1.57 -8.46 -19.83
N MET A 295 -1.06 -9.61 -19.42
CA MET A 295 -0.72 -9.88 -18.02
C MET A 295 0.48 -9.07 -17.54
N ASP A 296 1.48 -8.80 -18.38
CA ASP A 296 2.64 -7.99 -17.98
C ASP A 296 2.25 -6.52 -17.86
N ARG A 297 1.43 -6.02 -18.78
CA ARG A 297 0.83 -4.68 -18.65
C ARG A 297 -0.04 -4.57 -17.40
N ARG A 298 -0.85 -5.60 -17.10
CA ARG A 298 -1.68 -5.68 -15.90
C ARG A 298 -0.84 -5.59 -14.63
N ASP A 299 0.24 -6.36 -14.58
CA ASP A 299 1.14 -6.43 -13.42
C ASP A 299 1.90 -5.12 -13.22
N ALA A 300 2.34 -4.47 -14.30
CA ALA A 300 2.97 -3.14 -14.25
C ALA A 300 2.02 -2.07 -13.69
N ILE A 301 0.79 -1.98 -14.22
CA ILE A 301 -0.21 -1.01 -13.75
C ILE A 301 -0.55 -1.25 -12.28
N MET A 302 -0.72 -2.51 -11.88
CA MET A 302 -1.04 -2.87 -10.50
C MET A 302 0.11 -2.50 -9.54
N LEU A 303 1.37 -2.73 -9.91
CA LEU A 303 2.53 -2.34 -9.11
C LEU A 303 2.65 -0.82 -8.98
N LEU A 304 2.53 -0.08 -10.10
CA LEU A 304 2.62 1.38 -10.12
C LEU A 304 1.48 2.01 -9.29
N SER A 305 0.26 1.49 -9.44
CA SER A 305 -0.88 1.89 -8.63
C SER A 305 -0.65 1.65 -7.13
N ALA A 306 -0.12 0.48 -6.76
CA ALA A 306 0.19 0.16 -5.37
C ALA A 306 1.25 1.09 -4.76
N LYS A 307 2.34 1.39 -5.49
CA LYS A 307 3.37 2.35 -5.05
C LYS A 307 2.77 3.74 -4.83
N ARG A 308 2.00 4.24 -5.81
CA ARG A 308 1.34 5.56 -5.73
C ARG A 308 0.39 5.64 -4.54
N ASN A 309 -0.45 4.63 -4.35
CA ASN A 309 -1.40 4.60 -3.24
C ASN A 309 -0.69 4.51 -1.88
N LEU A 310 0.43 3.80 -1.80
CA LEU A 310 1.26 3.74 -0.60
C LEU A 310 1.84 5.12 -0.24
N LEU A 311 2.30 5.90 -1.22
CA LEU A 311 2.78 7.27 -0.98
C LEU A 311 1.66 8.22 -0.52
N LYS A 312 0.46 8.05 -1.06
CA LYS A 312 -0.75 8.77 -0.64
C LYS A 312 -1.18 8.47 0.81
N MET A 313 -0.65 7.43 1.47
CA MET A 313 -0.99 7.13 2.85
C MET A 313 -0.35 8.10 3.83
N ALA A 314 -1.07 8.42 4.92
CA ALA A 314 -0.55 9.16 6.05
C ALA A 314 0.64 8.44 6.69
N PHE A 315 0.55 7.11 6.79
CA PHE A 315 1.56 6.28 7.43
C PHE A 315 1.48 4.83 6.92
N PHE A 316 2.62 4.16 6.81
CA PHE A 316 2.65 2.71 6.77
C PHE A 316 3.81 2.18 7.62
N GLY A 317 3.58 1.05 8.27
CA GLY A 317 4.60 0.36 9.07
C GLY A 317 5.18 -0.86 8.36
N LEU A 318 6.34 -1.29 8.83
CA LEU A 318 6.97 -2.54 8.42
C LEU A 318 6.95 -3.52 9.59
N GLN A 319 6.44 -4.73 9.35
CA GLN A 319 6.32 -5.74 10.39
C GLN A 319 7.67 -6.13 11.00
N ASP A 320 8.73 -6.18 10.19
CA ASP A 320 10.10 -6.46 10.59
C ASP A 320 10.79 -5.29 11.31
N GLU A 321 10.13 -4.12 11.42
CA GLU A 321 10.68 -2.92 12.06
C GLU A 321 9.62 -2.26 12.96
N MET A 322 9.03 -3.04 13.88
CA MET A 322 7.87 -2.58 14.68
C MET A 322 8.20 -1.37 15.55
N ARG A 323 9.39 -1.33 16.16
CA ARG A 323 9.82 -0.20 16.97
C ARG A 323 9.99 1.09 16.16
N ARG A 324 10.61 1.01 14.98
CA ARG A 324 10.71 2.18 14.07
C ARG A 324 9.33 2.58 13.55
N SER A 325 8.45 1.62 13.30
CA SER A 325 7.08 1.86 12.88
C SER A 325 6.26 2.56 13.96
N GLN A 326 6.44 2.19 15.23
CA GLN A 326 5.85 2.89 16.37
C GLN A 326 6.30 4.36 16.37
N TYR A 327 7.63 4.59 16.38
CA TYR A 327 8.20 5.94 16.40
C TYR A 327 7.63 6.80 15.26
N LEU A 328 7.67 6.30 14.02
CA LEU A 328 7.18 7.05 12.87
C LEU A 328 5.67 7.32 12.97
N PHE A 329 4.86 6.37 13.46
CA PHE A 329 3.43 6.61 13.71
C PHE A 329 3.24 7.74 14.73
N GLU A 330 3.91 7.68 15.87
CA GLU A 330 3.77 8.67 16.94
C GLU A 330 4.12 10.08 16.44
N ARG A 331 5.21 10.21 15.70
CA ARG A 331 5.65 11.47 15.09
C ARG A 331 4.68 11.99 14.02
N THR A 332 4.12 11.10 13.21
CA THR A 332 3.17 11.45 12.14
C THR A 332 1.86 11.97 12.73
N PHE A 333 1.33 11.30 13.76
CA PHE A 333 0.00 11.59 14.30
C PHE A 333 0.02 12.52 15.51
N GLY A 334 1.16 12.74 16.15
CA GLY A 334 1.23 13.44 17.45
C GLY A 334 0.52 12.65 18.56
N LEU A 335 0.50 11.33 18.45
CA LEU A 335 -0.08 10.40 19.42
C LEU A 335 1.05 9.56 20.03
N HIS A 336 0.85 9.01 21.22
CA HIS A 336 1.85 8.16 21.87
C HIS A 336 1.28 6.82 22.28
N PHE A 337 2.08 5.76 22.16
CA PHE A 337 1.73 4.46 22.72
C PHE A 337 2.28 4.35 24.15
N THR A 338 1.41 3.96 25.08
CA THR A 338 1.73 3.67 26.49
C THR A 338 2.59 2.42 26.68
N LYS A 339 2.74 1.61 25.64
CA LYS A 339 3.65 0.46 25.64
C LYS A 339 4.41 0.37 24.34
N PRO A 340 5.68 -0.07 24.41
CA PRO A 340 6.49 -0.29 23.23
C PRO A 340 5.94 -1.41 22.35
N MET A 341 6.00 -1.23 21.04
CA MET A 341 5.75 -2.30 20.08
C MET A 341 6.90 -3.29 20.10
N VAL A 342 6.56 -4.57 20.20
CA VAL A 342 7.54 -5.66 20.23
C VAL A 342 7.67 -6.26 18.84
N ASP A 343 8.91 -6.45 18.39
CA ASP A 343 9.19 -7.16 17.14
C ASP A 343 8.63 -8.58 17.23
N LEU A 344 7.76 -8.90 16.28
CA LEU A 344 7.14 -10.21 16.22
C LEU A 344 8.16 -11.17 15.61
N LYS A 345 8.71 -12.07 16.44
CA LYS A 345 9.46 -13.21 15.92
C LYS A 345 8.57 -13.98 14.96
N SER A 346 9.09 -14.14 13.75
CA SER A 346 8.41 -14.84 12.68
C SER A 346 8.24 -16.31 13.08
N ARG A 347 6.99 -16.79 13.23
CA ARG A 347 6.73 -18.24 13.27
C ARG A 347 7.09 -18.94 11.95
N THR A 348 7.55 -18.18 10.94
CA THR A 348 7.99 -18.66 9.64
C THR A 348 9.45 -19.09 9.63
N ASP A 349 10.21 -18.81 10.69
CA ASP A 349 11.61 -19.25 10.84
C ASP A 349 11.74 -20.78 11.01
N SER A 350 10.61 -21.49 11.18
CA SER A 350 10.58 -22.95 11.38
C SER A 350 10.47 -23.77 10.08
N ILE A 351 10.21 -23.15 8.92
CA ILE A 351 10.28 -23.86 7.63
C ILE A 351 11.61 -23.52 6.96
N GLN A 352 12.45 -24.53 6.81
CA GLN A 352 13.53 -24.51 5.85
C GLN A 352 12.93 -24.78 4.47
N LEU A 353 12.75 -23.72 3.68
CA LEU A 353 12.39 -23.87 2.27
C LEU A 353 13.57 -24.47 1.52
N THR A 354 13.30 -25.39 0.59
CA THR A 354 14.32 -25.74 -0.41
C THR A 354 14.58 -24.52 -1.30
N ASP A 355 15.75 -24.46 -1.92
CA ASP A 355 16.08 -23.36 -2.84
C ASP A 355 15.08 -23.25 -3.99
N GLU A 356 14.55 -24.40 -4.45
CA GLU A 356 13.50 -24.43 -5.47
C GLU A 356 12.19 -23.82 -4.96
N GLN A 357 11.72 -24.23 -3.78
CA GLN A 357 10.50 -23.66 -3.20
C GLN A 357 10.66 -22.16 -2.93
N ARG A 358 11.84 -21.71 -2.49
CA ARG A 358 12.14 -20.29 -2.33
C ARG A 358 12.00 -19.55 -3.65
N ARG A 359 12.63 -20.03 -4.73
CA ARG A 359 12.52 -19.42 -6.07
C ARG A 359 11.09 -19.35 -6.57
N GLN A 360 10.30 -20.41 -6.35
CA GLN A 360 8.89 -20.43 -6.73
C GLN A 360 8.06 -19.41 -5.93
N VAL A 361 8.28 -19.32 -4.61
CA VAL A 361 7.61 -18.33 -3.75
C VAL A 361 7.99 -16.91 -4.16
N GLU A 362 9.26 -16.65 -4.46
CA GLU A 362 9.71 -15.34 -4.94
C GLU A 362 9.08 -15.00 -6.29
N ALA A 363 9.03 -15.95 -7.23
CA ALA A 363 8.45 -15.74 -8.56
C ALA A 363 6.96 -15.36 -8.50
N VAL A 364 6.15 -16.10 -7.72
CA VAL A 364 4.71 -15.80 -7.57
C VAL A 364 4.43 -14.55 -6.73
N ASN A 365 5.44 -13.98 -6.06
CA ASN A 365 5.37 -12.74 -5.29
C ASN A 365 6.30 -11.64 -5.85
N ARG A 366 6.65 -11.70 -7.15
CA ARG A 366 7.58 -10.74 -7.79
C ARG A 366 7.19 -9.28 -7.59
N LEU A 367 5.90 -8.96 -7.69
CA LEU A 367 5.41 -7.58 -7.54
C LEU A 367 5.46 -7.14 -6.08
N ASP A 368 5.13 -8.05 -5.16
CA ASP A 368 5.26 -7.78 -3.73
C ASP A 368 6.73 -7.54 -3.34
N LEU A 369 7.68 -8.24 -3.97
CA LEU A 369 9.11 -8.00 -3.76
C LEU A 369 9.53 -6.60 -4.22
N ASP A 370 9.11 -6.19 -5.42
CA ASP A 370 9.42 -4.85 -5.94
C ASP A 370 8.75 -3.75 -5.11
N LEU A 371 7.47 -3.91 -4.77
CA LEU A 371 6.73 -3.02 -3.90
C LEU A 371 7.40 -2.91 -2.52
N TYR A 372 7.81 -4.03 -1.92
CA TYR A 372 8.38 -4.02 -0.59
C TYR A 372 9.77 -3.38 -0.56
N ARG A 373 10.61 -3.56 -1.61
CA ARG A 373 11.88 -2.82 -1.75
C ARG A 373 11.63 -1.31 -1.82
N PHE A 374 10.66 -0.89 -2.62
CA PHE A 374 10.23 0.51 -2.69
C PHE A 374 9.74 1.02 -1.33
N ALA A 375 8.87 0.27 -0.67
CA ALA A 375 8.33 0.62 0.65
C ALA A 375 9.41 0.76 1.72
N LYS A 376 10.43 -0.12 1.73
CA LYS A 376 11.57 -0.01 2.66
C LYS A 376 12.37 1.27 2.44
N ARG A 377 12.61 1.68 1.19
CA ARG A 377 13.29 2.96 0.88
C ARG A 377 12.48 4.14 1.41
N VAL A 378 11.21 4.25 1.01
CA VAL A 378 10.30 5.31 1.46
C VAL A 378 10.20 5.35 2.99
N PHE A 379 10.06 4.19 3.63
CA PHE A 379 9.99 4.11 5.09
C PHE A 379 11.25 4.63 5.77
N ASN A 380 12.43 4.28 5.23
CA ASN A 380 13.70 4.76 5.76
C ASN A 380 13.87 6.27 5.57
N GLU A 381 13.50 6.82 4.41
CA GLU A 381 13.51 8.26 4.15
C GLU A 381 12.60 9.00 5.14
N ARG A 382 11.34 8.57 5.27
CA ARG A 382 10.36 9.16 6.20
C ARG A 382 10.82 9.06 7.66
N PHE A 383 11.40 7.92 8.05
CA PHE A 383 11.96 7.73 9.39
C PHE A 383 13.15 8.64 9.65
N ASN A 384 14.10 8.73 8.70
CA ASN A 384 15.28 9.57 8.84
C ASN A 384 14.93 11.05 8.90
N HIS A 385 13.96 11.49 8.08
CA HIS A 385 13.42 12.84 8.16
C HIS A 385 12.81 13.13 9.53
N ALA A 386 11.93 12.24 10.03
CA ALA A 386 11.32 12.40 11.36
C ALA A 386 12.37 12.43 12.48
N LYS A 387 13.42 11.60 12.38
CA LYS A 387 14.55 11.57 13.30
C LYS A 387 15.36 12.87 13.27
N GLN A 388 15.68 13.41 12.10
CA GLN A 388 16.47 14.64 11.96
C GLN A 388 15.75 15.85 12.56
N GLN A 389 14.42 15.87 12.52
CA GLN A 389 13.59 16.90 13.14
C GLN A 389 13.35 16.69 14.65
N ASP A 390 13.90 15.63 15.25
CA ASP A 390 13.68 15.28 16.66
C ASP A 390 14.96 15.41 17.48
N ILE A 391 15.15 16.56 18.11
CA ILE A 391 16.29 16.83 19.01
C ILE A 391 16.33 15.84 20.18
N LEU A 392 15.19 15.23 20.55
CA LEU A 392 15.07 14.26 21.64
C LEU A 392 14.94 12.81 21.13
N TYR A 393 15.39 12.52 19.90
CA TYR A 393 15.25 11.20 19.27
C TYR A 393 15.70 10.05 20.16
N ASP A 394 16.90 10.11 20.76
CA ASP A 394 17.45 9.00 21.54
C ASP A 394 16.59 8.69 22.77
N PHE A 395 16.00 9.72 23.39
CA PHE A 395 15.07 9.57 24.50
C PHE A 395 13.74 8.95 24.04
N ASN A 396 13.14 9.52 22.99
CA ASN A 396 11.84 9.08 22.46
C ASN A 396 11.88 7.66 21.89
N MET A 397 13.02 7.22 21.36
CA MET A 397 13.21 5.87 20.83
C MET A 397 13.49 4.82 21.93
N ALA A 398 14.05 5.25 23.07
CA ALA A 398 14.35 4.37 24.20
C ALA A 398 13.12 4.04 25.06
N THR A 399 12.17 4.97 25.12
CA THR A 399 10.87 4.79 25.78
C THR A 399 9.92 3.90 24.96
#